data_AF-A0A6B2G377-F1
#
_entry.id   AF-A0A6B2G377-F1
#
_cell.length_a   1.000
_cell.length_b   1.000
_cell.length_c   1.000
_cell.angle_alpha   90.00
_cell.angle_beta   90.00
_cell.angle_gamma   90.00
#
_symmetry.space_group_name_H-M   'P 1'
#
loop_
_entity.id
_entity.type
_entity.pdbx_description
1 polymer ?
#
loop_
_entity_poly.entity_id
_entity_poly.type
_entity_poly.pdbx_seq_one_letter_code
_entity_poly.pdbx_strand_id
1 'polypeptide(L)'
;FGYHGNKGNIFIMLSDCNIPVSNDNFPYSPTKFKKRVESFNSTKWYSKPNWFSPYVCARRGWECYKPHFLNCVDCGVKISIDPYTDGSESHEKDIKNLFVRIENGDFHDPFCPWTVNPSPLKFLKPISDWTYQKLCDKISTFLTLNFIEATFIYHV
;
A
#
# COMPACT_ATOMS: atom_id res chain seq x y z
N PHE A 1 41.83 -18.30 28.52
CA PHE A 1 41.99 -18.34 27.05
C PHE A 1 41.36 -17.07 26.49
N GLY A 2 42.19 -16.18 25.93
CA GLY A 2 41.81 -14.80 25.61
C GLY A 2 40.86 -14.73 24.41
N TYR A 3 39.87 -13.83 24.51
CA TYR A 3 39.06 -13.39 23.38
C TYR A 3 39.67 -12.11 22.80
N HIS A 4 40.25 -12.22 21.61
CA HIS A 4 40.40 -11.08 20.73
C HIS A 4 39.01 -10.69 20.22
N GLY A 5 38.65 -9.41 20.44
CA GLY A 5 37.34 -8.89 20.08
C GLY A 5 37.10 -8.86 18.58
N ASN A 6 35.84 -9.12 18.20
CA ASN A 6 35.27 -8.51 17.02
C ASN A 6 33.80 -8.20 17.27
N LYS A 7 33.40 -6.99 16.90
CA LYS A 7 32.08 -6.40 17.12
C LYS A 7 31.04 -7.16 16.29
N GLY A 8 30.43 -8.18 16.89
CA GLY A 8 29.30 -8.90 16.32
C GLY A 8 27.99 -8.20 16.63
N ASN A 9 27.30 -7.74 15.60
CA ASN A 9 25.89 -7.34 15.68
C ASN A 9 25.07 -8.48 16.30
N ILE A 10 24.25 -8.15 17.28
CA ILE A 10 23.33 -9.08 17.94
C ILE A 10 22.32 -9.60 16.90
N PHE A 11 22.52 -10.85 16.49
CA PHE A 11 21.53 -11.66 15.79
C PHE A 11 20.57 -12.22 16.84
N ILE A 12 19.36 -11.69 16.91
CA ILE A 12 18.28 -12.38 17.62
C ILE A 12 17.77 -13.48 16.69
N MET A 13 18.22 -14.71 16.95
CA MET A 13 17.72 -15.94 16.35
C MET A 13 16.27 -16.16 16.77
N LEU A 14 15.32 -16.03 15.84
CA LEU A 14 14.03 -16.71 15.93
C LEU A 14 14.05 -17.86 14.93
N SER A 15 14.37 -19.05 15.46
CA SER A 15 14.07 -20.41 14.98
C SER A 15 13.76 -20.63 13.49
N ASP A 16 14.73 -21.22 12.80
CA ASP A 16 14.60 -22.36 11.86
C ASP A 16 13.60 -22.30 10.70
N CYS A 17 13.63 -21.19 9.95
CA CYS A 17 13.44 -21.26 8.49
C CYS A 17 14.54 -20.41 7.85
N ASN A 18 15.39 -21.03 7.02
CA ASN A 18 16.29 -20.34 6.10
C ASN A 18 15.45 -19.53 5.10
N ILE A 19 14.94 -18.37 5.50
CA ILE A 19 14.28 -17.43 4.59
C ILE A 19 15.40 -16.66 3.90
N PRO A 20 15.56 -16.78 2.57
CA PRO A 20 16.53 -15.97 1.86
C PRO A 20 16.18 -14.49 2.09
N VAL A 21 17.11 -13.77 2.72
CA VAL A 21 17.01 -12.33 3.02
C VAL A 21 17.21 -11.52 1.72
N SER A 22 16.39 -11.82 0.72
CA SER A 22 16.34 -11.12 -0.56
C SER A 22 14.91 -10.86 -1.04
N ASN A 23 13.90 -11.06 -0.18
CA ASN A 23 12.53 -10.73 -0.56
C ASN A 23 12.25 -9.24 -0.25
N ASP A 24 12.43 -8.46 -1.30
CA ASP A 24 12.46 -7.00 -1.34
C ASP A 24 11.11 -6.31 -1.00
N ASN A 25 10.09 -7.09 -0.63
CA ASN A 25 8.71 -6.69 -0.43
C ASN A 25 8.28 -6.69 1.04
N PHE A 26 9.23 -6.57 1.97
CA PHE A 26 9.00 -6.73 3.39
C PHE A 26 7.98 -5.70 3.98
N PRO A 27 7.05 -6.12 4.86
CA PRO A 27 6.01 -5.26 5.43
C PRO A 27 6.50 -4.02 6.19
N TYR A 28 7.75 -4.04 6.68
CA TYR A 28 8.31 -3.02 7.55
C TYR A 28 9.15 -1.97 6.82
N SER A 29 9.19 -1.97 5.48
CA SER A 29 9.87 -0.93 4.71
C SER A 29 8.93 0.24 4.38
N PRO A 30 9.16 1.46 4.93
CA PRO A 30 8.35 2.63 4.61
C PRO A 30 8.39 2.98 3.12
N THR A 31 9.56 2.85 2.49
CA THR A 31 9.75 3.12 1.06
C THR A 31 8.92 2.17 0.19
N LYS A 32 8.91 0.87 0.52
CA LYS A 32 8.12 -0.11 -0.25
C LYS A 32 6.63 0.05 0.02
N PHE A 33 6.23 0.36 1.26
CA PHE A 33 4.85 0.73 1.57
C PHE A 33 4.39 1.94 0.74
N LYS A 34 5.21 2.99 0.67
CA LYS A 34 4.94 4.18 -0.15
C LYS A 34 4.77 3.83 -1.63
N LYS A 35 5.67 3.02 -2.20
CA LYS A 35 5.55 2.53 -3.58
C LYS A 35 4.21 1.83 -3.83
N ARG A 36 3.78 0.97 -2.91
CA ARG A 36 2.48 0.31 -3.03
C ARG A 36 1.33 1.30 -3.00
N VAL A 37 1.34 2.28 -2.09
CA VAL A 37 0.33 3.35 -2.05
C VAL A 37 0.32 4.15 -3.36
N GLU A 38 1.48 4.50 -3.90
CA GLU A 38 1.61 5.27 -5.15
C GLU A 38 1.14 4.51 -6.40
N SER A 39 1.02 3.18 -6.32
CA SER A 39 0.41 2.40 -7.40
C SER A 39 -1.10 2.71 -7.57
N PHE A 40 -1.76 3.24 -6.54
CA PHE A 40 -3.15 3.67 -6.59
C PHE A 40 -3.20 5.15 -7.00
N ASN A 41 -3.71 5.42 -8.20
CA ASN A 41 -3.88 6.79 -8.69
C ASN A 41 -5.34 7.02 -9.13
N SER A 42 -5.68 8.26 -9.47
CA SER A 42 -7.05 8.66 -9.84
C SER A 42 -7.59 7.91 -11.06
N THR A 43 -6.73 7.43 -11.96
CA THR A 43 -7.16 6.68 -13.15
C THR A 43 -7.38 5.19 -12.88
N LYS A 44 -6.85 4.66 -11.77
CA LYS A 44 -6.98 3.22 -11.43
C LYS A 44 -7.84 2.93 -10.20
N TRP A 45 -7.95 3.88 -9.27
CA TRP A 45 -8.65 3.71 -7.99
C TRP A 45 -9.73 4.78 -7.78
N TYR A 46 -10.61 4.94 -8.76
CA TYR A 46 -11.77 5.83 -8.69
C TYR A 46 -13.02 5.10 -8.18
N SER A 47 -14.07 5.88 -7.84
CA SER A 47 -15.36 5.38 -7.38
C SER A 47 -15.25 4.36 -6.23
N LYS A 48 -14.39 4.65 -5.25
CA LYS A 48 -14.33 3.92 -3.98
C LYS A 48 -14.77 4.84 -2.85
N PRO A 49 -15.49 4.33 -1.84
CA PRO A 49 -15.79 5.12 -0.65
C PRO A 49 -14.50 5.59 0.05
N ASN A 50 -14.54 6.76 0.69
CA ASN A 50 -13.37 7.36 1.34
C ASN A 50 -12.70 6.45 2.39
N TRP A 51 -13.49 5.62 3.08
CA TRP A 51 -13.00 4.66 4.06
C TRP A 51 -12.27 3.48 3.41
N PHE A 52 -12.54 3.16 2.15
CA PHE A 52 -11.83 2.12 1.39
C PHE A 52 -10.63 2.71 0.64
N SER A 53 -9.69 3.24 1.43
CA SER A 53 -8.53 3.93 0.91
C SER A 53 -7.44 2.98 0.37
N PRO A 54 -6.58 3.46 -0.55
CA PRO A 54 -5.37 2.76 -0.98
C PRO A 54 -4.49 2.23 0.15
N TYR A 55 -4.46 2.94 1.28
CA TYR A 55 -3.63 2.59 2.43
C TYR A 55 -3.99 1.25 3.05
N VAL A 56 -5.28 0.91 3.07
CA VAL A 56 -5.78 -0.38 3.61
C VAL A 56 -5.23 -1.53 2.76
N CYS A 57 -5.34 -1.38 1.44
CA CYS A 57 -4.81 -2.35 0.48
C CYS A 57 -3.28 -2.45 0.56
N ALA A 58 -2.58 -1.31 0.49
CA ALA A 58 -1.13 -1.27 0.52
C ALA A 58 -0.55 -1.84 1.82
N ARG A 59 -1.25 -1.71 2.96
CA ARG A 59 -0.82 -2.33 4.22
C ARG A 59 -0.82 -3.85 4.15
N ARG A 60 -1.66 -4.44 3.32
CA ARG A 60 -1.77 -5.88 3.11
C ARG A 60 -1.04 -6.35 1.86
N GLY A 61 -0.03 -5.60 1.41
CA GLY A 61 0.83 -6.02 0.30
C GLY A 61 0.19 -5.91 -1.08
N TRP A 62 -0.94 -5.23 -1.21
CA TRP A 62 -1.59 -5.02 -2.50
C TRP A 62 -1.02 -3.81 -3.24
N GLU A 63 -0.82 -3.97 -4.55
CA GLU A 63 -0.58 -2.90 -5.52
C GLU A 63 -1.74 -2.84 -6.52
N CYS A 64 -2.01 -1.66 -7.06
CA CYS A 64 -3.01 -1.45 -8.09
C CYS A 64 -2.34 -1.40 -9.47
N TYR A 65 -2.40 -2.50 -10.21
CA TYR A 65 -1.71 -2.65 -11.50
C TYR A 65 -2.58 -2.29 -12.71
N LYS A 66 -3.92 -2.31 -12.56
CA LYS A 66 -4.91 -1.90 -13.58
C LYS A 66 -6.13 -1.25 -12.89
N PRO A 67 -6.98 -0.51 -13.62
CA PRO A 67 -8.19 0.07 -13.04
C PRO A 67 -9.03 -0.97 -12.31
N HIS A 68 -9.21 -0.78 -11.00
CA HIS A 68 -9.96 -1.68 -10.13
C HIS A 68 -9.37 -3.08 -9.89
N PHE A 69 -8.14 -3.35 -10.32
CA PHE A 69 -7.46 -4.63 -10.07
C PHE A 69 -6.28 -4.45 -9.14
N LEU A 70 -6.18 -5.38 -8.19
CA LEU A 70 -5.05 -5.49 -7.28
C LEU A 70 -4.22 -6.73 -7.57
N ASN A 71 -2.91 -6.65 -7.33
CA ASN A 71 -2.00 -7.79 -7.27
C ASN A 71 -1.23 -7.77 -5.95
N CYS A 72 -1.00 -8.95 -5.37
CA CYS A 72 -0.11 -9.07 -4.23
C CYS A 72 1.34 -9.02 -4.71
N VAL A 73 2.18 -8.23 -4.04
CA VAL A 73 3.61 -8.11 -4.36
C VAL A 73 4.43 -9.36 -4.06
N ASP A 74 3.89 -10.28 -3.28
CA ASP A 74 4.59 -11.48 -2.82
C ASP A 74 4.02 -12.75 -3.46
N CYS A 75 2.75 -13.08 -3.15
CA CYS A 75 2.12 -14.28 -3.68
C CYS A 75 1.56 -14.15 -5.10
N GLY A 76 1.60 -12.96 -5.70
CA GLY A 76 1.16 -12.72 -7.08
C GLY A 76 -0.35 -12.86 -7.35
N VAL A 77 -1.16 -13.21 -6.34
CA VAL A 77 -2.62 -13.32 -6.45
C VAL A 77 -3.21 -12.00 -6.95
N LYS A 78 -4.22 -12.09 -7.82
CA LYS A 78 -4.90 -10.95 -8.42
C LYS A 78 -6.37 -10.97 -8.04
N ILE A 79 -6.90 -9.82 -7.66
CA ILE A 79 -8.33 -9.63 -7.36
C ILE A 79 -8.87 -8.40 -8.09
N SER A 80 -10.17 -8.39 -8.38
CA SER A 80 -10.90 -7.24 -8.90
C SER A 80 -11.81 -6.66 -7.82
N ILE A 81 -12.01 -5.34 -7.85
CA ILE A 81 -12.79 -4.61 -6.85
C ILE A 81 -13.78 -3.72 -7.58
N ASP A 82 -15.06 -4.06 -7.51
CA ASP A 82 -16.08 -3.37 -8.29
C ASP A 82 -16.17 -1.87 -7.94
N PRO A 83 -16.37 -1.00 -8.95
CA PRO A 83 -16.56 0.44 -8.72
C PRO A 83 -17.86 0.67 -7.95
N TYR A 84 -17.82 1.45 -6.87
CA TYR A 84 -19.00 1.85 -6.13
C TYR A 84 -19.68 3.04 -6.84
N THR A 85 -20.68 2.76 -7.68
CA THR A 85 -21.30 3.76 -8.57
C THR A 85 -22.80 3.97 -8.39
N ASP A 86 -23.53 2.99 -7.84
CA ASP A 86 -25.00 3.00 -7.77
C ASP A 86 -25.55 3.52 -6.43
N GLY A 87 -24.71 3.62 -5.40
CA GLY A 87 -25.12 4.07 -4.07
C GLY A 87 -26.07 3.11 -3.35
N SER A 88 -26.26 1.88 -3.85
CA SER A 88 -27.23 0.95 -3.28
C SER A 88 -26.73 0.34 -1.96
N GLU A 89 -27.65 0.07 -1.03
CA GLU A 89 -27.30 -0.54 0.26
C GLU A 89 -26.68 -1.93 0.10
N SER A 90 -27.18 -2.72 -0.87
CA SER A 90 -26.61 -4.04 -1.19
C SER A 90 -25.16 -3.90 -1.63
N HIS A 91 -24.88 -2.98 -2.55
CA HIS A 91 -23.53 -2.77 -3.04
C HIS A 91 -22.61 -2.22 -1.94
N GLU A 92 -23.09 -1.31 -1.10
CA GLU A 92 -22.32 -0.81 0.04
C GLU A 92 -21.94 -1.96 1.00
N LYS A 93 -22.87 -2.88 1.26
CA LYS A 93 -22.63 -4.09 2.05
C LYS A 93 -21.56 -4.97 1.42
N ASP A 94 -21.61 -5.16 0.11
CA ASP A 94 -20.61 -5.96 -0.62
C ASP A 94 -19.22 -5.33 -0.56
N ILE A 95 -19.12 -4.01 -0.74
CA ILE A 95 -17.85 -3.27 -0.61
C ILE A 95 -17.33 -3.31 0.83
N LYS A 96 -18.20 -3.24 1.85
CA LYS A 96 -17.81 -3.40 3.26
C LYS A 96 -17.26 -4.79 3.54
N ASN A 97 -17.93 -5.84 3.04
CA ASN A 97 -17.46 -7.21 3.19
C ASN A 97 -16.10 -7.42 2.52
N LEU A 98 -15.93 -6.87 1.32
CA LEU A 98 -14.66 -6.91 0.58
C LEU A 98 -13.53 -6.19 1.34
N PHE A 99 -13.82 -5.01 1.91
CA PHE A 99 -12.88 -4.28 2.75
C PHE A 99 -12.42 -5.12 3.94
N VAL A 100 -13.33 -5.74 4.69
CA VAL A 100 -13.00 -6.57 5.86
C VAL A 100 -12.10 -7.74 5.45
N ARG A 101 -12.42 -8.41 4.34
CA ARG A 101 -11.63 -9.54 3.83
C ARG A 101 -10.22 -9.11 3.40
N ILE A 102 -10.07 -7.95 2.77
CA ILE A 102 -8.75 -7.39 2.46
C ILE A 102 -8.00 -7.04 3.75
N GLU A 103 -8.66 -6.38 4.70
CA GLU A 103 -8.04 -6.02 5.98
C GLU A 103 -7.62 -7.24 6.80
N ASN A 104 -8.32 -8.38 6.67
CA ASN A 104 -7.95 -9.64 7.30
C ASN A 104 -6.86 -10.41 6.55
N GLY A 105 -6.68 -10.16 5.25
CA GLY A 105 -5.70 -10.86 4.42
C GLY A 105 -6.25 -12.13 3.75
N ASP A 106 -7.57 -12.26 3.64
CA ASP A 106 -8.26 -13.51 3.23
C ASP A 106 -8.08 -13.87 1.75
N PHE A 107 -7.61 -12.92 0.93
CA PHE A 107 -7.45 -13.11 -0.51
C PHE A 107 -6.05 -13.57 -0.92
N HIS A 108 -5.12 -13.69 0.03
CA HIS A 108 -3.79 -14.16 -0.31
C HIS A 108 -3.73 -15.68 -0.46
N ASP A 109 -2.66 -16.15 -1.10
CA ASP A 109 -2.26 -17.55 -0.95
C ASP A 109 -2.04 -17.87 0.54
N PRO A 110 -2.42 -19.06 1.04
CA PRO A 110 -2.29 -19.42 2.46
C PRO A 110 -0.88 -19.26 3.03
N PHE A 111 0.16 -19.40 2.20
CA PHE A 111 1.56 -19.28 2.64
C PHE A 111 2.13 -17.88 2.46
N CYS A 112 1.31 -16.94 1.99
CA CYS A 112 1.73 -15.56 1.83
C CYS A 112 1.96 -14.88 3.20
N PRO A 113 3.08 -14.17 3.41
CA PRO A 113 3.35 -13.48 4.66
C PRO A 113 2.33 -12.38 4.98
N TRP A 114 1.65 -11.83 3.96
CA TRP A 114 0.69 -10.73 4.12
C TRP A 114 -0.65 -11.13 4.78
N THR A 115 -0.93 -12.43 4.90
CA THR A 115 -2.09 -12.97 5.64
C THR A 115 -2.09 -12.51 7.10
N VAL A 116 -0.92 -12.49 7.75
CA VAL A 116 -0.79 -12.17 9.18
C VAL A 116 0.13 -10.98 9.46
N ASN A 117 0.90 -10.51 8.47
CA ASN A 117 1.93 -9.50 8.66
C ASN A 117 1.65 -8.22 7.84
N PRO A 118 0.64 -7.41 8.22
CA PRO A 118 0.40 -6.13 7.55
C PRO A 118 1.50 -5.12 7.88
N SER A 119 1.72 -4.16 6.99
CA SER A 119 2.61 -3.04 7.26
C SER A 119 2.17 -2.27 8.52
N PRO A 120 3.14 -1.81 9.34
CA PRO A 120 2.88 -1.11 10.59
C PRO A 120 1.95 0.10 10.43
N LEU A 121 1.01 0.27 11.37
CA LEU A 121 0.10 1.41 11.42
C LEU A 121 0.82 2.77 11.48
N LYS A 122 2.07 2.81 11.99
CA LYS A 122 2.88 4.04 12.00
C LYS A 122 3.13 4.61 10.60
N PHE A 123 3.00 3.81 9.54
CA PHE A 123 3.10 4.30 8.16
C PHE A 123 1.84 5.03 7.68
N LEU A 124 0.71 4.86 8.39
CA LEU A 124 -0.53 5.62 8.16
C LEU A 124 -0.55 6.95 8.90
N LYS A 125 0.41 7.17 9.82
CA LYS A 125 0.44 8.41 10.58
C LYS A 125 0.58 9.59 9.62
N PRO A 126 -0.14 10.69 9.88
CA PRO A 126 -0.31 11.72 8.89
C PRO A 126 1.01 12.38 8.58
N ILE A 127 0.94 13.18 7.53
CA ILE A 127 1.68 14.41 7.23
C ILE A 127 1.85 15.36 8.45
N SER A 128 1.57 14.96 9.70
CA SER A 128 1.84 15.75 10.92
C SER A 128 3.33 16.03 11.13
N ASP A 129 4.22 15.25 10.51
CA ASP A 129 5.66 15.52 10.47
C ASP A 129 6.06 16.45 9.32
N TRP A 130 5.10 16.83 8.46
CA TRP A 130 5.34 17.79 7.41
C TRP A 130 5.08 19.18 7.96
N THR A 131 6.07 20.05 7.82
CA THR A 131 5.86 21.47 8.04
C THR A 131 4.80 21.97 7.07
N TYR A 132 4.05 23.01 7.48
CA TYR A 132 3.11 23.72 6.60
C TYR A 132 3.73 24.03 5.23
N GLN A 133 5.01 24.43 5.22
CA GLN A 133 5.77 24.66 3.99
C GLN A 133 5.83 23.43 3.08
N LYS A 134 6.19 22.25 3.60
CA LYS A 134 6.24 21.01 2.82
C LYS A 134 4.87 20.61 2.27
N LEU A 135 3.81 20.89 3.01
CA LEU A 135 2.45 20.69 2.54
C LEU A 135 2.13 21.64 1.36
N CYS A 136 2.42 22.93 1.52
CA CYS A 136 2.22 23.95 0.49
C CYS A 136 3.03 23.65 -0.77
N ASP A 137 4.29 23.24 -0.66
CA ASP A 137 5.15 22.94 -1.81
C ASP A 137 4.59 21.75 -2.61
N LYS A 138 4.12 20.70 -1.92
CA LYS A 138 3.51 19.54 -2.57
C LYS A 138 2.16 19.85 -3.22
N ILE A 139 1.30 20.60 -2.54
CA ILE A 139 0.01 21.03 -3.08
C ILE A 139 0.24 21.93 -4.30
N SER A 140 1.17 22.88 -4.21
CA SER A 140 1.55 23.76 -5.31
C SER A 140 2.09 22.97 -6.51
N THR A 141 2.98 21.99 -6.28
CA THR A 141 3.49 21.10 -7.34
C THR A 141 2.37 20.30 -7.99
N PHE A 142 1.43 19.75 -7.20
CA PHE A 142 0.31 19.00 -7.75
C PHE A 142 -0.65 19.88 -8.56
N LEU A 143 -0.97 21.08 -8.06
CA LEU A 143 -1.83 22.03 -8.75
C LEU A 143 -1.19 22.59 -10.03
N THR A 144 0.12 22.87 -10.00
CA THR A 144 0.86 23.31 -11.19
C THR A 144 0.99 22.21 -12.25
N LEU A 145 1.23 20.95 -11.84
CA LEU A 145 1.20 19.81 -12.77
C LEU A 145 -0.18 19.64 -13.41
N ASN A 146 -1.26 19.66 -12.61
CA ASN A 146 -2.62 19.58 -13.14
C ASN A 146 -2.96 20.75 -14.08
N PHE A 147 -2.44 21.96 -13.80
CA PHE A 147 -2.67 23.13 -14.64
C PHE A 147 -1.93 23.03 -15.99
N ILE A 148 -0.69 22.54 -15.99
CA ILE A 148 0.09 22.31 -17.21
C ILE A 148 -0.53 21.18 -18.06
N GLU A 149 -0.94 20.07 -17.43
CA GLU A 149 -1.61 18.98 -18.13
C GLU A 149 -2.96 19.41 -18.72
N ALA A 150 -3.76 20.18 -17.98
CA ALA A 150 -5.02 20.71 -18.48
C ALA A 150 -4.77 21.66 -19.67
N THR A 151 -3.80 22.57 -19.60
CA THR A 151 -3.50 23.49 -20.71
C THR A 151 -2.91 22.80 -21.94
N PHE A 152 -2.18 21.69 -21.79
CA PHE A 152 -1.72 20.87 -22.92
C PHE A 152 -2.85 20.12 -23.63
N ILE A 153 -3.92 19.73 -22.93
CA ILE A 153 -5.09 19.07 -23.54
C ILE A 153 -5.97 20.06 -24.32
N TYR A 154 -6.01 21.34 -23.93
CA TYR A 154 -6.84 22.36 -24.60
C TYR A 154 -6.13 23.13 -25.74
N HIS A 155 -4.87 22.82 -26.05
CA HIS A 155 -4.09 23.49 -27.10
C HIS A 155 -3.61 22.55 -28.24
N VAL A 156 -4.31 21.43 -28.48
CA VAL A 156 -4.10 20.57 -29.66
C VAL A 156 -5.35 20.51 -30.52
#